data_AF-A0A5A7PI34-F1
#
_entry.id   AF-A0A5A7PI34-F1
#
_cell.length_a   1.000
_cell.length_b   1.000
_cell.length_c   1.000
_cell.angle_alpha   90.00
_cell.angle_beta   90.00
_cell.angle_gamma   90.00
#
_symmetry.space_group_name_H-M   'P 1'
#
loop_
_entity.id
_entity.type
_entity.pdbx_description
1 polymer ?
#
loop_
_entity_poly.entity_id
_entity_poly.type
_entity_poly.pdbx_seq_one_letter_code
_entity_poly.pdbx_strand_id
1 'polypeptide(L)'
;MKEHNTAKVPVWDLPDVPKGTLPSHLQLQRTRVHCNFDAPTHTESIAYSGAFTAMGVDNSLRLEEFRNKFRVEVVRLTEDDMEFDMIGIDAAIANAFRRILIAELPTMAIEKVLVANNTSVIQDEVLAHRLGLIPLKVDPRLFNYKSETDEPNEKNTIVFKLHVRCEKKSPRIKVTTNDLEWLPNGSEFVLSTQNPTPDSNTKTQTYTSFNCSQVSFPEFVNNPIGPKDKDILIAKLGAGQVVLLQEIEDEMAEELVRKCPVGVFDIEDVGQRKATVARPRSCTLCRECIRGDGWDKLVALRRVKDHFIFTIESTGALPPEVLFTEAVKILEDKCERVMTQLS
;
A
#
# COMPACT_ATOMS: atom_id res chain seq x y z
N MET A 1 -18.52 59.07 -44.95
CA MET A 1 -18.25 58.20 -43.79
C MET A 1 -17.37 57.06 -44.28
N LYS A 2 -16.09 57.03 -43.89
CA LYS A 2 -15.16 55.94 -44.27
C LYS A 2 -15.23 54.87 -43.20
N GLU A 3 -15.87 53.74 -43.52
CA GLU A 3 -15.89 52.55 -42.67
C GLU A 3 -14.45 52.07 -42.44
N HIS A 4 -14.04 52.05 -41.16
CA HIS A 4 -12.80 51.41 -40.75
C HIS A 4 -13.06 49.90 -40.74
N ASN A 5 -12.60 49.22 -41.79
CA ASN A 5 -12.62 47.77 -41.88
C ASN A 5 -11.54 47.21 -40.94
N THR A 6 -11.87 47.06 -39.66
CA THR A 6 -11.02 46.32 -38.71
C THR A 6 -11.04 44.85 -39.12
N ALA A 7 -9.95 44.39 -39.72
CA ALA A 7 -9.75 42.98 -40.04
C ALA A 7 -10.01 42.13 -38.78
N LYS A 8 -10.94 41.17 -38.87
CA LYS A 8 -11.21 40.23 -37.79
C LYS A 8 -10.00 39.30 -37.67
N VAL A 9 -9.07 39.66 -36.80
CA VAL A 9 -7.95 38.79 -36.42
C VAL A 9 -8.57 37.57 -35.71
N PRO A 10 -8.30 36.33 -36.15
CA PRO A 10 -8.74 35.15 -35.43
C PRO A 10 -8.16 35.19 -34.01
N VAL A 11 -8.96 34.79 -33.01
CA VAL A 11 -8.57 34.86 -31.58
C VAL A 11 -7.17 34.29 -31.32
N TRP A 12 -6.75 33.29 -32.10
CA TRP A 12 -5.45 32.60 -32.04
C TRP A 12 -4.23 33.45 -32.46
N ASP A 13 -4.44 34.55 -33.17
CA ASP A 13 -3.40 35.47 -33.64
C ASP A 13 -3.33 36.78 -32.84
N LEU A 14 -4.08 36.85 -31.72
CA LEU A 14 -3.89 37.91 -30.74
C LEU A 14 -2.55 37.73 -30.02
N PRO A 15 -1.75 38.80 -29.85
CA PRO A 15 -0.44 38.73 -29.20
C PRO A 15 -0.51 38.26 -27.73
N ASP A 16 -1.70 38.32 -27.13
CA ASP A 16 -1.96 37.93 -25.74
C ASP A 16 -2.32 36.44 -25.56
N VAL A 17 -2.48 35.66 -26.64
CA VAL A 17 -2.77 34.22 -26.55
C VAL A 17 -1.45 33.44 -26.53
N PRO A 18 -1.06 32.84 -25.39
CA PRO A 18 0.18 32.08 -25.31
C PRO A 18 0.10 30.88 -26.25
N LYS A 19 0.96 30.83 -27.26
CA LYS A 19 1.05 29.69 -28.18
C LYS A 19 1.76 28.52 -27.45
N GLY A 20 0.97 27.58 -26.91
CA GLY A 20 1.44 26.29 -26.43
C GLY A 20 2.04 26.24 -25.02
N THR A 21 2.06 27.35 -24.27
CA THR A 21 2.56 27.36 -22.88
C THR A 21 1.49 27.90 -21.95
N LEU A 22 1.12 27.13 -20.93
CA LEU A 22 0.12 27.58 -19.95
C LEU A 22 0.64 28.76 -19.12
N PRO A 23 -0.19 29.76 -18.83
CA PRO A 23 0.08 30.76 -17.80
C PRO A 23 0.49 30.10 -16.48
N SER A 24 1.41 30.74 -15.74
CA SER A 24 2.00 30.19 -14.50
C SER A 24 0.97 29.74 -13.47
N HIS A 25 -0.11 30.49 -13.28
CA HIS A 25 -1.19 30.15 -12.35
C HIS A 25 -1.95 28.88 -12.76
N LEU A 26 -2.25 28.69 -14.06
CA LEU A 26 -2.89 27.47 -14.57
C LEU A 26 -1.95 26.27 -14.52
N GLN A 27 -0.67 26.48 -14.80
CA GLN A 27 0.34 25.43 -14.70
C GLN A 27 0.49 24.95 -13.25
N LEU A 28 0.45 25.87 -12.28
CA LEU A 28 0.44 25.53 -10.85
C LEU A 28 -0.83 24.77 -10.46
N GLN A 29 -2.01 25.23 -10.87
CA GLN A 29 -3.27 24.50 -10.65
C GLN A 29 -3.25 23.09 -11.25
N ARG A 30 -2.63 22.93 -12.42
CA ARG A 30 -2.49 21.64 -13.09
C ARG A 30 -1.54 20.69 -12.38
N THR A 31 -0.42 21.18 -11.83
CA THR A 31 0.69 20.33 -11.35
C THR A 31 0.79 20.22 -9.83
N ARG A 32 0.13 21.11 -9.09
CA ARG A 32 0.23 21.21 -7.63
C ARG A 32 -1.13 21.22 -6.97
N VAL A 33 -1.24 20.49 -5.85
CA VAL A 33 -2.32 20.69 -4.87
C VAL A 33 -1.83 21.70 -3.86
N HIS A 34 -2.62 22.73 -3.58
CA HIS A 34 -2.31 23.70 -2.54
C HIS A 34 -2.92 23.24 -1.21
N CYS A 35 -2.16 23.26 -0.12
CA CYS A 35 -2.63 22.88 1.20
C CYS A 35 -2.78 24.12 2.08
N ASN A 36 -3.88 24.86 1.88
CA ASN A 36 -4.16 26.05 2.69
C ASN A 36 -4.56 25.67 4.13
N PHE A 37 -4.65 26.67 5.00
CA PHE A 37 -5.06 26.49 6.39
C PHE A 37 -6.47 25.89 6.49
N ASP A 38 -7.44 26.45 5.77
CA ASP A 38 -8.83 25.99 5.76
C ASP A 38 -8.98 24.63 5.07
N ALA A 39 -8.74 24.60 3.75
CA ALA A 39 -8.93 23.42 2.93
C ALA A 39 -7.90 23.33 1.79
N PRO A 40 -7.53 22.11 1.35
CA PRO A 40 -6.74 21.95 0.15
C PRO A 40 -7.50 22.43 -1.10
N THR A 41 -6.80 23.08 -2.03
CA THR A 41 -7.35 23.50 -3.31
C THR A 41 -6.62 22.83 -4.47
N HIS A 42 -7.27 22.80 -5.63
CA HIS A 42 -6.77 22.13 -6.84
C HIS A 42 -6.51 20.64 -6.64
N THR A 43 -7.40 19.91 -5.98
CA THR A 43 -7.24 18.47 -5.71
C THR A 43 -7.45 17.58 -6.94
N GLU A 44 -8.23 18.05 -7.92
CA GLU A 44 -8.61 17.28 -9.10
C GLU A 44 -7.46 17.17 -10.13
N SER A 45 -7.35 16.01 -10.80
CA SER A 45 -6.46 15.85 -11.95
C SER A 45 -7.16 16.30 -13.23
N ILE A 46 -6.53 17.23 -13.97
CA ILE A 46 -7.02 17.72 -15.26
C ILE A 46 -6.22 16.98 -16.34
N ALA A 47 -6.67 15.77 -16.68
CA ALA A 47 -5.96 14.87 -17.61
C ALA A 47 -6.72 14.60 -18.93
N TYR A 48 -7.90 15.19 -19.13
CA TYR A 48 -8.67 14.98 -20.37
C TYR A 48 -8.01 15.70 -21.56
N SER A 49 -8.07 15.07 -22.75
CA SER A 49 -7.37 15.55 -23.96
C SER A 49 -7.76 16.97 -24.37
N GLY A 50 -9.05 17.31 -24.23
CA GLY A 50 -9.59 18.64 -24.54
C GLY A 50 -9.20 19.74 -23.55
N ALA A 51 -8.51 19.40 -22.45
CA ALA A 51 -8.12 20.38 -21.45
C ALA A 51 -7.07 21.31 -22.06
N PHE A 52 -7.27 22.62 -21.94
CA PHE A 52 -6.31 23.62 -22.42
C PHE A 52 -5.99 23.56 -23.92
N THR A 53 -6.77 22.85 -24.74
CA THR A 53 -6.62 22.85 -26.20
C THR A 53 -6.79 24.25 -26.78
N ALA A 54 -7.64 25.08 -26.16
CA ALA A 54 -7.79 26.49 -26.49
C ALA A 54 -6.56 27.37 -26.17
N MET A 55 -5.56 26.80 -25.50
CA MET A 55 -4.26 27.44 -25.24
C MET A 55 -3.13 26.73 -26.00
N GLY A 56 -3.48 25.83 -26.93
CA GLY A 56 -2.53 25.05 -27.73
C GLY A 56 -1.81 23.93 -26.96
N VAL A 57 -2.31 23.51 -25.80
CA VAL A 57 -1.74 22.39 -25.04
C VAL A 57 -2.50 21.11 -25.36
N ASP A 58 -1.77 20.10 -25.82
CA ASP A 58 -2.29 18.74 -26.04
C ASP A 58 -2.05 17.89 -24.77
N ASN A 59 -3.13 17.35 -24.21
CA ASN A 59 -3.10 16.45 -23.04
C ASN A 59 -3.46 15.01 -23.40
N SER A 60 -3.48 14.67 -24.69
CA SER A 60 -3.76 13.31 -25.14
C SER A 60 -2.75 12.32 -24.57
N LEU A 61 -3.25 11.17 -24.10
CA LEU A 61 -2.39 10.10 -23.58
C LEU A 61 -1.57 9.49 -24.72
N ARG A 62 -0.26 9.64 -24.65
CA ARG A 62 0.69 8.98 -25.55
C ARG A 62 1.58 8.05 -24.75
N LEU A 63 1.58 6.76 -25.11
CA LEU A 63 2.31 5.72 -24.37
C LEU A 63 3.81 6.02 -24.29
N GLU A 64 4.41 6.53 -25.36
CA GLU A 64 5.83 6.91 -25.38
C GLU A 64 6.15 8.06 -24.43
N GLU A 65 5.27 9.07 -24.35
CA GLU A 65 5.46 10.17 -23.40
C GLU A 65 5.29 9.69 -21.96
N PHE A 66 4.33 8.79 -21.71
CA PHE A 66 4.16 8.17 -20.41
C PHE A 66 5.42 7.38 -20.02
N ARG A 67 5.95 6.53 -20.92
CA ARG A 67 7.16 5.73 -20.67
C ARG A 67 8.39 6.59 -20.35
N ASN A 68 8.53 7.76 -20.99
CA ASN A 68 9.66 8.66 -20.75
C ASN A 68 9.52 9.45 -19.43
N LYS A 69 8.29 9.75 -19.01
CA LYS A 69 7.98 10.50 -17.77
C LYS A 69 7.93 9.59 -16.54
N PHE A 70 7.45 8.36 -16.71
CA PHE A 70 7.25 7.41 -15.62
C PHE A 70 8.59 6.92 -15.08
N ARG A 71 8.78 7.05 -13.76
CA ARG A 71 10.00 6.64 -13.07
C ARG A 71 9.64 6.06 -11.70
N VAL A 72 10.42 5.06 -11.29
CA VAL A 72 10.33 4.45 -9.96
C VAL A 72 11.68 4.53 -9.29
N GLU A 73 11.74 5.14 -8.10
CA GLU A 73 12.98 5.30 -7.34
C GLU A 73 12.82 4.66 -5.96
N VAL A 74 13.56 3.58 -5.69
CA VAL A 74 13.52 2.90 -4.38
C VAL A 74 14.40 3.66 -3.40
N VAL A 75 13.81 4.15 -2.32
CA VAL A 75 14.49 4.93 -1.27
C VAL A 75 14.97 4.02 -0.15
N ARG A 76 14.13 3.08 0.28
CA ARG A 76 14.43 2.14 1.36
C ARG A 76 13.87 0.76 1.01
N LEU A 77 14.66 -0.28 1.23
CA LEU A 77 14.23 -1.66 1.14
C LEU A 77 14.78 -2.42 2.34
N THR A 78 13.89 -3.05 3.09
CA THR A 78 14.17 -3.93 4.22
C THR A 78 13.36 -5.22 4.04
N GLU A 79 13.53 -6.21 4.91
CA GLU A 79 12.84 -7.51 4.79
C GLU A 79 11.31 -7.37 4.84
N ASP A 80 10.81 -6.44 5.66
CA ASP A 80 9.38 -6.24 5.87
C ASP A 80 8.86 -4.94 5.28
N ASP A 81 9.69 -3.88 5.21
CA ASP A 81 9.27 -2.57 4.71
C ASP A 81 9.97 -2.20 3.40
N MET A 82 9.22 -1.59 2.49
CA MET A 82 9.73 -0.95 1.27
C MET A 82 9.16 0.46 1.13
N GLU A 83 10.04 1.42 0.85
CA GLU A 83 9.67 2.80 0.51
C GLU A 83 10.23 3.16 -0.86
N PHE A 84 9.36 3.60 -1.78
CA PHE A 84 9.74 3.99 -3.13
C PHE A 84 8.85 5.09 -3.67
N ASP A 85 9.40 5.84 -4.62
CA ASP A 85 8.70 6.92 -5.31
C ASP A 85 8.17 6.43 -6.65
N MET A 86 6.92 6.79 -6.95
CA MET A 86 6.32 6.64 -8.27
C MET A 86 6.06 8.02 -8.85
N ILE A 87 6.80 8.37 -9.91
CA ILE A 87 6.77 9.67 -10.56
C ILE A 87 6.16 9.52 -11.94
N GLY A 88 5.29 10.45 -12.34
CA GLY A 88 4.66 10.49 -13.67
C GLY A 88 3.42 9.62 -13.81
N ILE A 89 2.79 9.20 -12.71
CA ILE A 89 1.56 8.39 -12.70
C ILE A 89 0.36 9.22 -12.19
N ASP A 90 -0.86 8.83 -12.57
CA ASP A 90 -2.09 9.44 -12.04
C ASP A 90 -2.54 8.77 -10.74
N ALA A 91 -3.25 9.53 -9.90
CA ALA A 91 -3.79 9.07 -8.62
C ALA A 91 -4.73 7.86 -8.75
N ALA A 92 -5.45 7.73 -9.87
CA ALA A 92 -6.36 6.61 -10.11
C ALA A 92 -5.61 5.27 -10.14
N ILE A 93 -4.48 5.20 -10.86
CA ILE A 93 -3.68 3.97 -10.99
C ILE A 93 -2.90 3.71 -9.70
N ALA A 94 -2.30 4.75 -9.10
CA ALA A 94 -1.64 4.64 -7.81
C ALA A 94 -2.59 4.09 -6.72
N ASN A 95 -3.82 4.63 -6.64
CA ASN A 95 -4.82 4.14 -5.70
C ASN A 95 -5.33 2.73 -6.08
N ALA A 96 -5.32 2.34 -7.35
CA ALA A 96 -5.62 0.96 -7.75
C ALA A 96 -4.59 -0.01 -7.16
N PHE A 97 -3.28 0.26 -7.29
CA PHE A 97 -2.25 -0.57 -6.66
C PHE A 97 -2.40 -0.64 -5.14
N ARG A 98 -2.66 0.50 -4.49
CA ARG A 98 -2.92 0.53 -3.04
C ARG A 98 -4.11 -0.37 -2.65
N ARG A 99 -5.20 -0.36 -3.43
CA ARG A 99 -6.38 -1.19 -3.17
C ARG A 99 -6.10 -2.67 -3.39
N ILE A 100 -5.37 -3.01 -4.45
CA ILE A 100 -4.99 -4.39 -4.77
C ILE A 100 -4.11 -4.96 -3.66
N LEU A 101 -3.09 -4.21 -3.22
CA LEU A 101 -2.20 -4.58 -2.12
C LEU A 101 -2.96 -4.90 -0.82
N ILE A 102 -4.03 -4.14 -0.52
CA ILE A 102 -4.79 -4.30 0.73
C ILE A 102 -5.82 -5.42 0.64
N ALA A 103 -6.50 -5.58 -0.51
CA ALA A 103 -7.74 -6.34 -0.58
C ALA A 103 -7.73 -7.53 -1.53
N GLU A 104 -6.77 -7.61 -2.46
CA GLU A 104 -6.82 -8.60 -3.55
C GLU A 104 -5.61 -9.52 -3.59
N LEU A 105 -4.55 -9.19 -2.86
CA LEU A 105 -3.42 -10.11 -2.74
C LEU A 105 -3.84 -11.36 -1.96
N PRO A 106 -3.65 -12.56 -2.53
CA PRO A 106 -3.92 -13.80 -1.82
C PRO A 106 -2.97 -13.93 -0.64
N THR A 107 -3.47 -14.36 0.49
CA THR A 107 -2.68 -14.68 1.69
C THR A 107 -3.24 -15.93 2.36
N MET A 108 -2.39 -16.66 3.08
CA MET A 108 -2.80 -17.85 3.84
C MET A 108 -3.12 -17.45 5.29
N ALA A 109 -4.32 -17.81 5.76
CA ALA A 109 -4.78 -17.55 7.12
C ALA A 109 -5.60 -18.74 7.65
N ILE A 110 -5.78 -18.82 8.97
CA ILE A 110 -6.56 -19.90 9.61
C ILE A 110 -8.05 -19.59 9.48
N GLU A 111 -8.78 -20.41 8.72
CA GLU A 111 -10.23 -20.24 8.53
C GLU A 111 -11.06 -21.17 9.42
N LYS A 112 -10.69 -22.45 9.50
CA LYS A 112 -11.40 -23.47 10.28
C LYS A 112 -10.57 -23.91 11.47
N VAL A 113 -11.18 -23.87 12.66
CA VAL A 113 -10.57 -24.36 13.91
C VAL A 113 -11.42 -25.51 14.45
N LEU A 114 -10.84 -26.69 14.52
CA LEU A 114 -11.48 -27.88 15.09
C LEU A 114 -11.09 -27.98 16.58
N VAL A 115 -12.06 -27.79 17.47
CA VAL A 115 -11.85 -27.85 18.91
C VAL A 115 -12.27 -29.23 19.43
N ALA A 116 -11.30 -29.99 19.95
CA ALA A 116 -11.60 -31.27 20.60
C ALA A 116 -12.04 -31.09 22.05
N ASN A 117 -11.28 -30.29 22.79
CA ASN A 117 -11.56 -30.00 24.20
C ASN A 117 -10.89 -28.68 24.60
N ASN A 118 -11.70 -27.65 24.86
CA ASN A 118 -11.24 -26.41 25.46
C ASN A 118 -11.81 -26.30 26.88
N THR A 119 -10.92 -26.36 27.87
CA THR A 119 -11.25 -26.17 29.30
C THR A 119 -10.75 -24.82 29.82
N SER A 120 -10.27 -23.95 28.93
CA SER A 120 -9.81 -22.61 29.29
C SER A 120 -10.98 -21.67 29.57
N VAL A 121 -10.68 -20.51 30.13
CA VAL A 121 -11.68 -19.45 30.36
C VAL A 121 -12.07 -18.73 29.06
N ILE A 122 -11.23 -18.85 28.01
CA ILE A 122 -11.49 -18.22 26.71
C ILE A 122 -12.51 -19.07 25.96
N GLN A 123 -13.60 -18.44 25.53
CA GLN A 123 -14.63 -19.07 24.71
C GLN A 123 -14.07 -19.51 23.35
N ASP A 124 -14.61 -20.60 22.80
CA ASP A 124 -14.12 -21.22 21.57
C ASP A 124 -14.15 -20.26 20.38
N GLU A 125 -15.20 -19.45 20.26
CA GLU A 125 -15.37 -18.48 19.18
C GLU A 125 -14.32 -17.37 19.26
N VAL A 126 -14.04 -16.90 20.48
CA VAL A 126 -13.03 -15.87 20.72
C VAL A 126 -11.63 -16.42 20.45
N LEU A 127 -11.35 -17.66 20.85
CA LEU A 127 -10.08 -18.31 20.56
C LEU A 127 -9.89 -18.52 19.05
N ALA A 128 -10.90 -19.04 18.35
CA ALA A 128 -10.87 -19.25 16.91
C ALA A 128 -10.66 -17.94 16.14
N HIS A 129 -11.37 -16.88 16.52
CA HIS A 129 -11.19 -15.55 15.93
C HIS A 129 -9.76 -15.03 16.11
N ARG A 130 -9.16 -15.21 17.30
CA ARG A 130 -7.76 -14.82 17.54
C ARG A 130 -6.77 -15.64 16.72
N LEU A 131 -7.04 -16.94 16.53
CA LEU A 131 -6.20 -17.79 15.68
C LEU A 131 -6.26 -17.37 14.21
N GLY A 132 -7.43 -16.95 13.72
CA GLY A 132 -7.60 -16.47 12.35
C GLY A 132 -6.82 -15.19 12.01
N LEU A 133 -6.51 -14.36 13.01
CA LEU A 133 -5.75 -13.12 12.83
C LEU A 133 -4.23 -13.30 12.87
N ILE A 134 -3.74 -14.52 13.07
CA ILE A 134 -2.31 -14.80 13.11
C ILE A 134 -1.74 -14.81 11.68
N PRO A 135 -0.76 -13.94 11.34
CA PRO A 135 -0.13 -13.98 10.04
C PRO A 135 0.76 -15.22 9.92
N LEU A 136 0.55 -16.00 8.85
CA LEU A 136 1.33 -17.19 8.54
C LEU A 136 2.42 -16.86 7.51
N LYS A 137 3.65 -17.30 7.76
CA LYS A 137 4.78 -17.17 6.84
C LYS A 137 4.73 -18.30 5.79
N VAL A 138 3.85 -18.12 4.79
CA VAL A 138 3.62 -19.11 3.73
C VAL A 138 3.49 -18.40 2.40
N ASP A 139 4.13 -18.91 1.35
CA ASP A 139 3.89 -18.42 -0.01
C ASP A 139 2.53 -18.95 -0.52
N PRO A 140 1.53 -18.07 -0.73
CA PRO A 140 0.19 -18.47 -1.19
C PRO A 140 0.19 -19.05 -2.61
N ARG A 141 1.22 -18.79 -3.43
CA ARG A 141 1.26 -19.23 -4.84
C ARG A 141 1.46 -20.73 -5.00
N LEU A 142 1.98 -21.38 -3.97
CA LEU A 142 2.18 -22.83 -3.95
C LEU A 142 0.86 -23.59 -3.73
N PHE A 143 -0.21 -22.88 -3.39
CA PHE A 143 -1.49 -23.46 -3.03
C PHE A 143 -2.59 -23.08 -4.03
N ASN A 144 -3.49 -24.03 -4.28
CA ASN A 144 -4.68 -23.81 -5.08
C ASN A 144 -5.84 -23.36 -4.19
N TYR A 145 -6.71 -22.50 -4.74
CA TYR A 145 -7.95 -22.15 -4.08
C TYR A 145 -8.84 -23.38 -3.88
N LYS A 146 -9.38 -23.52 -2.66
CA LYS A 146 -10.35 -24.56 -2.33
C LYS A 146 -11.75 -24.10 -2.72
N SER A 147 -12.43 -24.87 -3.57
CA SER A 147 -13.86 -24.68 -3.84
C SER A 147 -14.73 -25.23 -2.70
N GLU A 148 -16.00 -24.82 -2.61
CA GLU A 148 -16.93 -25.31 -1.58
C GLU A 148 -17.11 -26.83 -1.61
N THR A 149 -17.03 -27.43 -2.81
CA THR A 149 -17.18 -28.87 -3.04
C THR A 149 -15.88 -29.66 -2.93
N ASP A 150 -14.73 -29.00 -2.88
CA ASP A 150 -13.44 -29.68 -2.85
C ASP A 150 -13.12 -30.21 -1.45
N GLU A 151 -12.55 -31.41 -1.40
CA GLU A 151 -11.99 -31.95 -0.17
C GLU A 151 -10.66 -31.24 0.18
N PRO A 152 -10.36 -31.05 1.48
CA PRO A 152 -9.07 -30.53 1.91
C PRO A 152 -7.95 -31.52 1.58
N ASN A 153 -7.04 -31.14 0.69
CA ASN A 153 -5.90 -31.93 0.21
C ASN A 153 -4.58 -31.16 0.35
N GLU A 154 -3.45 -31.83 0.10
CA GLU A 154 -2.12 -31.27 0.42
C GLU A 154 -1.76 -30.00 -0.35
N LYS A 155 -2.43 -29.74 -1.48
CA LYS A 155 -2.21 -28.57 -2.34
C LYS A 155 -3.12 -27.38 -2.02
N ASN A 156 -4.18 -27.57 -1.23
CA ASN A 156 -5.14 -26.50 -0.95
C ASN A 156 -5.20 -26.09 0.52
N THR A 157 -4.75 -26.96 1.45
CA THR A 157 -4.94 -26.76 2.88
C THR A 157 -3.64 -26.96 3.66
N ILE A 158 -3.48 -26.21 4.74
CA ILE A 158 -2.40 -26.36 5.72
C ILE A 158 -3.05 -26.66 7.07
N VAL A 159 -2.48 -27.60 7.81
CA VAL A 159 -3.01 -28.01 9.11
C VAL A 159 -2.01 -27.66 10.20
N PHE A 160 -2.50 -27.01 11.25
CA PHE A 160 -1.75 -26.77 12.48
C PHE A 160 -2.43 -27.45 13.66
N LYS A 161 -1.62 -27.86 14.64
CA LYS A 161 -2.04 -28.46 15.90
C LYS A 161 -1.63 -27.53 17.04
N LEU A 162 -2.60 -27.23 17.90
CA LEU A 162 -2.37 -26.55 19.17
C LEU A 162 -2.76 -27.50 20.30
N HIS A 163 -1.79 -28.01 21.03
CA HIS A 163 -2.04 -28.90 22.16
C HIS A 163 -1.20 -28.48 23.37
N VAL A 164 -1.84 -27.74 24.29
CA VAL A 164 -1.20 -27.27 25.52
C VAL A 164 -1.97 -27.78 26.74
N ARG A 165 -1.24 -28.35 27.70
CA ARG A 165 -1.79 -28.83 28.97
C ARG A 165 -1.05 -28.18 30.14
N CYS A 166 -1.82 -27.59 31.07
CA CYS A 166 -1.28 -27.05 32.31
C CYS A 166 -1.46 -28.07 33.45
N GLU A 167 -0.36 -28.51 34.05
CA GLU A 167 -0.38 -29.47 35.16
C GLU A 167 -0.60 -28.79 36.51
N LYS A 168 -1.20 -29.52 37.46
CA LYS A 168 -1.42 -29.03 38.82
C LYS A 168 -0.06 -28.88 39.52
N LYS A 169 0.26 -27.66 40.00
CA LYS A 169 1.52 -27.20 40.65
C LYS A 169 2.57 -26.56 39.72
N SER A 170 2.31 -26.45 38.42
CA SER A 170 3.17 -25.70 37.51
C SER A 170 2.85 -24.19 37.54
N PRO A 171 3.82 -23.31 37.24
CA PRO A 171 3.54 -21.88 37.04
C PRO A 171 2.55 -21.71 35.88
N ARG A 172 1.83 -20.59 35.86
CA ARG A 172 0.90 -20.26 34.76
C ARG A 172 1.65 -20.28 33.42
N ILE A 173 1.25 -21.17 32.53
CA ILE A 173 1.81 -21.28 31.18
C ILE A 173 1.17 -20.20 30.31
N LYS A 174 1.99 -19.47 29.55
CA LYS A 174 1.52 -18.56 28.50
C LYS A 174 1.50 -19.32 27.18
N VAL A 175 0.32 -19.45 26.59
CA VAL A 175 0.18 -20.01 25.24
C VAL A 175 0.55 -18.91 24.24
N THR A 176 1.47 -19.20 23.34
CA THR A 176 1.91 -18.28 22.29
C THR A 176 1.85 -18.96 20.93
N THR A 177 2.05 -18.19 19.87
CA THR A 177 2.09 -18.69 18.50
C THR A 177 3.13 -19.78 18.26
N ASN A 178 4.19 -19.83 19.08
CA ASN A 178 5.21 -20.89 19.00
C ASN A 178 4.67 -22.28 19.36
N ASP A 179 3.53 -22.35 20.06
CA ASP A 179 2.89 -23.61 20.43
C ASP A 179 2.03 -24.18 19.29
N LEU A 180 1.95 -23.50 18.14
CA LEU A 180 1.32 -24.02 16.93
C LEU A 180 2.31 -24.90 16.16
N GLU A 181 2.05 -26.20 16.19
CA GLU A 181 2.82 -27.20 15.48
C GLU A 181 2.23 -27.42 14.09
N TRP A 182 3.02 -27.24 13.04
CA TRP A 182 2.59 -27.57 11.68
C TRP A 182 2.52 -29.10 11.48
N LEU A 183 1.38 -29.59 10.98
CA LEU A 183 1.15 -30.99 10.66
C LEU A 183 1.19 -31.21 9.13
N PRO A 184 2.31 -31.68 8.57
CA PRO A 184 2.49 -31.79 7.13
C PRO A 184 1.75 -32.99 6.50
N ASN A 185 1.26 -33.92 7.31
CA ASN A 185 0.52 -35.11 6.87
C ASN A 185 -1.00 -34.93 6.95
N GLY A 186 -1.46 -33.72 7.25
CA GLY A 186 -2.87 -33.41 7.44
C GLY A 186 -3.34 -33.58 8.89
N SER A 187 -4.66 -33.55 9.07
CA SER A 187 -5.33 -33.62 10.36
C SER A 187 -5.22 -34.99 11.01
N GLU A 188 -4.93 -35.01 12.30
CA GLU A 188 -5.00 -36.20 13.15
C GLU A 188 -6.44 -36.52 13.61
N PHE A 189 -7.40 -35.61 13.39
CA PHE A 189 -8.80 -35.81 13.75
C PHE A 189 -9.52 -36.71 12.75
N VAL A 190 -10.14 -37.77 13.27
CA VAL A 190 -10.96 -38.71 12.51
C VAL A 190 -12.33 -38.10 12.19
N LEU A 191 -12.78 -38.19 10.94
CA LEU A 191 -14.13 -37.88 10.52
C LEU A 191 -15.05 -39.00 11.05
N SER A 192 -15.99 -38.68 11.95
CA SER A 192 -16.80 -39.67 12.69
C SER A 192 -17.84 -40.42 11.86
N THR A 193 -17.69 -40.54 10.54
CA THR A 193 -18.75 -41.04 9.65
C THR A 193 -18.77 -42.55 9.47
N GLN A 194 -17.88 -43.33 10.10
CA GLN A 194 -18.00 -44.79 10.10
C GLN A 194 -17.57 -45.37 11.45
N ASN A 195 -18.49 -46.05 12.13
CA ASN A 195 -18.14 -47.02 13.16
C ASN A 195 -17.22 -48.05 12.49
N PRO A 196 -15.97 -48.23 12.94
CA PRO A 196 -15.05 -49.14 12.28
C PRO A 196 -15.56 -50.56 12.46
N THR A 197 -15.96 -51.23 11.38
CA THR A 197 -16.04 -52.69 11.36
C THR A 197 -14.61 -53.25 11.29
N PRO A 198 -14.30 -54.37 11.96
CA PRO A 198 -12.91 -54.79 12.21
C PRO A 198 -12.11 -55.23 10.97
N ASP A 199 -12.74 -55.34 9.80
CA ASP A 199 -12.22 -56.08 8.64
C ASP A 199 -12.05 -55.22 7.38
N SER A 200 -11.47 -54.03 7.50
CA SER A 200 -11.06 -53.27 6.32
C SER A 200 -9.75 -52.51 6.57
N ASN A 201 -8.73 -52.83 5.78
CA ASN A 201 -7.47 -52.07 5.63
C ASN A 201 -7.71 -50.67 5.00
N THR A 202 -8.84 -50.03 5.29
CA THR A 202 -9.14 -48.67 4.87
C THR A 202 -8.51 -47.71 5.87
N LYS A 203 -7.56 -46.89 5.40
CA LYS A 203 -7.01 -45.76 6.17
C LYS A 203 -8.15 -44.99 6.84
N THR A 204 -8.06 -44.78 8.14
CA THR A 204 -9.01 -43.99 8.92
C THR A 204 -9.20 -42.62 8.26
N GLN A 205 -10.42 -42.28 7.84
CA GLN A 205 -10.70 -41.00 7.20
C GLN A 205 -10.54 -39.87 8.21
N THR A 206 -9.61 -38.95 7.98
CA THR A 206 -9.46 -37.72 8.76
C THR A 206 -10.12 -36.56 8.04
N TYR A 207 -10.25 -35.40 8.69
CA TYR A 207 -10.86 -34.21 8.07
C TYR A 207 -10.10 -33.67 6.83
N THR A 208 -8.93 -34.24 6.51
CA THR A 208 -8.11 -33.89 5.34
C THR A 208 -7.61 -35.15 4.65
N SER A 209 -7.69 -35.22 3.32
CA SER A 209 -7.25 -36.36 2.51
C SER A 209 -5.87 -36.10 1.90
N PHE A 210 -4.82 -36.04 2.72
CA PHE A 210 -3.44 -35.80 2.24
C PHE A 210 -2.83 -37.09 1.70
N ASN A 211 -2.41 -37.08 0.44
CA ASN A 211 -1.82 -38.25 -0.22
C ASN A 211 -0.31 -38.39 0.05
N CYS A 212 0.38 -37.27 0.33
CA CYS A 212 1.80 -37.22 0.67
C CYS A 212 2.09 -36.13 1.72
N SER A 213 3.25 -36.21 2.37
CA SER A 213 3.69 -35.22 3.36
C SER A 213 4.09 -33.91 2.68
N GLN A 214 3.63 -32.77 3.19
CA GLN A 214 4.05 -31.46 2.70
C GLN A 214 5.56 -31.19 2.94
N VAL A 215 6.24 -31.89 3.86
CA VAL A 215 7.71 -31.77 4.04
C VAL A 215 8.50 -32.37 2.87
N SER A 216 7.87 -33.19 2.03
CA SER A 216 8.53 -33.79 0.87
C SER A 216 8.75 -32.82 -0.29
N PHE A 217 8.10 -31.65 -0.27
CA PHE A 217 8.33 -30.60 -1.27
C PHE A 217 9.62 -29.83 -0.94
N PRO A 218 10.54 -29.65 -1.91
CA PRO A 218 11.80 -28.95 -1.69
C PRO A 218 11.65 -27.52 -1.16
N GLU A 219 10.55 -26.83 -1.48
CA GLU A 219 10.31 -25.45 -1.06
C GLU A 219 10.10 -25.29 0.46
N PHE A 220 9.54 -26.29 1.15
CA PHE A 220 9.21 -26.21 2.59
C PHE A 220 10.31 -26.76 3.51
N VAL A 221 11.35 -27.40 2.96
CA VAL A 221 12.49 -27.92 3.73
C VAL A 221 13.37 -26.77 4.26
N ASN A 222 13.51 -25.70 3.47
CA ASN A 222 14.36 -24.55 3.80
C ASN A 222 13.62 -23.41 4.53
N ASN A 223 12.28 -23.38 4.49
CA ASN A 223 11.47 -22.35 5.15
C ASN A 223 10.17 -22.98 5.72
N PRO A 224 10.16 -23.36 7.01
CA PRO A 224 9.01 -24.03 7.62
C PRO A 224 7.84 -23.06 7.79
N ILE A 225 6.65 -23.60 7.59
CA ILE A 225 5.38 -22.88 7.73
C ILE A 225 5.14 -22.58 9.22
N GLY A 226 4.96 -21.31 9.57
CA GLY A 226 4.75 -20.90 10.96
C GLY A 226 4.26 -19.46 11.09
N PRO A 227 3.81 -19.07 12.29
CA PRO A 227 3.41 -17.70 12.58
C PRO A 227 4.59 -16.75 12.61
N LYS A 228 4.42 -15.52 12.10
CA LYS A 228 5.55 -14.60 11.93
C LYS A 228 5.94 -13.78 13.17
N ASP A 229 5.12 -12.86 13.70
CA ASP A 229 5.58 -11.92 14.76
C ASP A 229 4.51 -11.41 15.75
N LYS A 230 4.95 -10.81 16.88
CA LYS A 230 4.18 -10.59 18.13
C LYS A 230 3.66 -9.18 18.42
N ASP A 231 3.99 -8.14 17.67
CA ASP A 231 3.45 -6.78 17.86
C ASP A 231 3.35 -6.06 16.51
N ILE A 232 2.16 -5.58 16.14
CA ILE A 232 1.90 -4.99 14.81
C ILE A 232 1.42 -3.54 14.95
N LEU A 233 2.10 -2.62 14.24
CA LEU A 233 1.67 -1.25 13.99
C LEU A 233 1.02 -1.16 12.60
N ILE A 234 -0.08 -0.42 12.49
CA ILE A 234 -1.06 -0.50 11.39
C ILE A 234 -0.89 0.67 10.41
N ALA A 235 0.32 0.85 9.87
CA ALA A 235 0.72 1.89 8.90
C ALA A 235 0.92 3.33 9.43
N LYS A 236 1.91 4.02 8.83
CA LYS A 236 2.22 5.44 9.01
C LYS A 236 2.10 6.19 7.68
N LEU A 237 1.39 7.32 7.68
CA LEU A 237 1.32 8.23 6.53
C LEU A 237 2.43 9.29 6.61
N GLY A 238 3.12 9.54 5.49
CA GLY A 238 4.05 10.66 5.28
C GLY A 238 4.15 10.97 3.77
N ALA A 239 4.70 12.07 3.28
CA ALA A 239 5.16 13.35 3.84
C ALA A 239 5.05 14.42 2.74
N GLY A 240 4.84 15.69 3.08
CA GLY A 240 4.44 16.75 2.13
C GLY A 240 5.48 17.77 1.74
N GLN A 241 5.32 18.37 0.58
CA GLN A 241 6.29 19.35 0.11
C GLN A 241 5.92 20.73 0.67
N VAL A 242 6.95 21.44 1.11
CA VAL A 242 6.84 22.82 1.60
C VAL A 242 7.70 23.68 0.70
N VAL A 243 7.19 24.84 0.32
CA VAL A 243 7.90 25.77 -0.56
C VAL A 243 7.84 27.16 0.08
N LEU A 244 8.98 27.85 0.12
CA LEU A 244 9.06 29.25 0.51
C LEU A 244 8.65 30.12 -0.68
N LEU A 245 7.75 31.07 -0.46
CA LEU A 245 7.29 32.02 -1.49
C LEU A 245 8.20 33.25 -1.58
N GLN A 246 8.81 33.62 -0.45
CA GLN A 246 9.72 34.75 -0.32
C GLN A 246 10.92 34.33 0.53
N GLU A 247 12.04 35.03 0.37
CA GLU A 247 13.19 34.86 1.25
C GLU A 247 12.80 35.35 2.66
N ILE A 248 13.00 34.49 3.66
CA ILE A 248 12.72 34.80 5.06
C ILE A 248 14.08 34.93 5.74
N GLU A 249 14.34 36.11 6.29
CA GLU A 249 15.62 36.48 6.88
C GLU A 249 15.53 36.57 8.42
N ASP A 250 16.67 36.36 9.07
CA ASP A 250 16.94 36.70 10.48
C ASP A 250 15.94 36.09 11.49
N GLU A 251 15.29 36.91 12.33
CA GLU A 251 14.43 36.45 13.44
C GLU A 251 13.24 35.62 12.95
N MET A 252 12.69 35.97 11.78
CA MET A 252 11.58 35.21 11.19
C MET A 252 12.05 33.84 10.69
N ALA A 253 13.30 33.72 10.23
CA ALA A 253 13.86 32.44 9.81
C ALA A 253 14.00 31.50 11.02
N GLU A 254 14.48 32.00 12.15
CA GLU A 254 14.58 31.23 13.40
C GLU A 254 13.20 30.82 13.94
N GLU A 255 12.20 31.70 13.86
CA GLU A 255 10.83 31.37 14.24
C GLU A 255 10.25 30.24 13.36
N LEU A 256 10.48 30.29 12.04
CA LEU A 256 9.99 29.28 11.12
C LEU A 256 10.61 27.90 11.38
N VAL A 257 11.92 27.85 11.63
CA VAL A 257 12.62 26.60 11.98
C VAL A 257 12.06 26.04 13.31
N ARG A 258 11.84 26.90 14.30
CA ARG A 258 11.26 26.51 15.61
C ARG A 258 9.84 25.96 15.50
N LYS A 259 9.03 26.49 14.58
CA LYS A 259 7.65 26.02 14.32
C LYS A 259 7.60 24.62 13.71
N CYS A 260 8.68 24.14 13.09
CA CYS A 260 8.72 22.83 12.46
C CYS A 260 9.45 21.79 13.32
N PRO A 261 8.74 20.95 14.10
CA PRO A 261 9.39 19.97 14.99
C PRO A 261 10.15 18.86 14.23
N VAL A 262 9.87 18.68 12.93
CA VAL A 262 10.51 17.66 12.08
C VAL A 262 11.74 18.21 11.33
N GLY A 263 12.08 19.49 11.52
CA GLY A 263 13.28 20.09 10.94
C GLY A 263 13.27 20.15 9.41
N VAL A 264 12.13 20.50 8.82
CA VAL A 264 11.97 20.68 7.36
C VAL A 264 12.76 21.87 6.84
N PHE A 265 12.83 22.94 7.64
CA PHE A 265 13.55 24.17 7.35
C PHE A 265 14.91 24.15 8.03
N ASP A 266 15.90 24.76 7.39
CA ASP A 266 17.25 25.00 7.91
C ASP A 266 17.66 26.45 7.65
N ILE A 267 18.73 26.91 8.29
CA ILE A 267 19.27 28.26 8.11
C ILE A 267 20.59 28.18 7.37
N GLU A 268 20.67 28.86 6.23
CA GLU A 268 21.94 29.07 5.54
C GLU A 268 22.61 30.32 6.09
N ASP A 269 23.78 30.14 6.72
CA ASP A 269 24.58 31.23 7.30
C ASP A 269 25.57 31.86 6.30
N VAL A 270 25.48 31.53 4.99
CA VAL A 270 26.35 32.11 3.95
C VAL A 270 25.83 33.48 3.54
N GLY A 271 26.18 34.51 4.30
CA GLY A 271 25.77 35.91 4.07
C GLY A 271 24.74 36.37 5.10
N GLN A 272 23.54 36.76 4.67
CA GLN A 272 22.40 36.97 5.56
C GLN A 272 21.77 35.63 5.94
N ARG A 273 21.31 35.49 7.20
CA ARG A 273 20.74 34.24 7.71
C ARG A 273 19.38 34.01 7.06
N LYS A 274 19.32 33.08 6.10
CA LYS A 274 18.12 32.81 5.29
C LYS A 274 17.55 31.43 5.60
N ALA A 275 16.23 31.34 5.76
CA ALA A 275 15.56 30.05 5.85
C ALA A 275 15.57 29.36 4.47
N THR A 276 16.00 28.10 4.42
CA THR A 276 15.89 27.25 3.24
C THR A 276 15.15 25.96 3.56
N VAL A 277 14.53 25.36 2.55
CA VAL A 277 13.80 24.09 2.72
C VAL A 277 14.78 22.93 2.52
N ALA A 278 15.47 22.54 3.60
CA ALA A 278 16.45 21.48 3.54
C ALA A 278 15.82 20.08 3.34
N ARG A 279 14.71 19.80 4.02
CA ARG A 279 14.10 18.45 4.05
C ARG A 279 12.60 18.47 3.80
N PRO A 280 12.15 18.77 2.55
CA PRO A 280 10.73 18.79 2.24
C PRO A 280 10.07 17.42 2.47
N ARG A 281 10.78 16.31 2.19
CA ARG A 281 10.27 14.93 2.40
C ARG A 281 9.98 14.58 3.86
N SER A 282 10.42 15.37 4.84
CA SER A 282 10.17 15.06 6.26
C SER A 282 8.91 15.74 6.78
N CYS A 283 8.26 16.63 6.02
CA CYS A 283 7.12 17.38 6.52
C CYS A 283 5.88 16.48 6.70
N THR A 284 5.25 16.54 7.86
CA THR A 284 4.01 15.81 8.17
C THR A 284 2.73 16.56 7.77
N LEU A 285 2.85 17.74 7.12
CA LEU A 285 1.73 18.66 6.84
C LEU A 285 0.92 19.06 8.09
N CYS A 286 1.59 19.34 9.22
CA CYS A 286 0.93 19.84 10.42
C CYS A 286 0.27 21.24 10.26
N ARG A 287 0.61 21.97 9.18
CA ARG A 287 0.15 23.35 8.86
C ARG A 287 0.57 24.43 9.86
N GLU A 288 1.46 24.14 10.80
CA GLU A 288 1.92 25.13 11.80
C GLU A 288 2.72 26.28 11.17
N CYS A 289 3.50 26.00 10.12
CA CYS A 289 4.31 27.00 9.41
C CYS A 289 3.50 28.05 8.65
N ILE A 290 2.20 27.83 8.43
CA ILE A 290 1.28 28.79 7.81
C ILE A 290 0.25 29.31 8.82
N ARG A 291 0.41 29.02 10.12
CA ARG A 291 -0.48 29.50 11.17
C ARG A 291 -0.03 30.88 11.65
N GLY A 292 -0.98 31.81 11.69
CA GLY A 292 -0.77 33.20 12.11
C GLY A 292 -0.77 34.18 10.94
N ASP A 293 -0.95 35.46 11.24
CA ASP A 293 -1.11 36.49 10.22
C ASP A 293 0.19 36.72 9.43
N GLY A 294 0.11 36.70 8.10
CA GLY A 294 1.22 37.01 7.19
C GLY A 294 2.08 35.80 6.78
N TRP A 295 2.01 34.68 7.48
CA TRP A 295 2.77 33.46 7.13
C TRP A 295 2.28 32.80 5.83
N ASP A 296 1.01 32.97 5.50
CA ASP A 296 0.38 32.52 4.26
C ASP A 296 0.99 33.15 3.00
N LYS A 297 1.57 34.34 3.12
CA LYS A 297 2.25 35.06 2.03
C LYS A 297 3.72 34.66 1.89
N LEU A 298 4.31 34.14 2.96
CA LEU A 298 5.74 33.79 3.04
C LEU A 298 5.99 32.31 2.75
N VAL A 299 5.07 31.43 3.16
CA VAL A 299 5.21 29.97 3.05
C VAL A 299 3.98 29.38 2.36
N ALA A 300 4.20 28.57 1.33
CA ALA A 300 3.15 27.79 0.68
C ALA A 300 3.39 26.30 0.84
N LEU A 301 2.40 25.61 1.41
CA LEU A 301 2.35 24.15 1.42
C LEU A 301 1.75 23.66 0.09
N ARG A 302 2.50 22.85 -0.65
CA ARG A 302 2.09 22.34 -1.96
C ARG A 302 2.42 20.86 -2.08
N ARG A 303 1.65 20.12 -2.88
CA ARG A 303 1.97 18.72 -3.25
C ARG A 303 2.09 18.60 -4.75
N VAL A 304 3.13 17.94 -5.25
CA VAL A 304 3.19 17.48 -6.65
C VAL A 304 2.11 16.42 -6.86
N LYS A 305 1.29 16.57 -7.91
CA LYS A 305 0.16 15.67 -8.21
C LYS A 305 0.58 14.31 -8.78
N ASP A 306 1.68 14.29 -9.53
CA ASP A 306 2.20 13.16 -10.28
C ASP A 306 3.39 12.49 -9.57
N HIS A 307 3.59 12.74 -8.28
CA HIS A 307 4.66 12.14 -7.49
C HIS A 307 4.06 11.55 -6.22
N PHE A 308 4.08 10.22 -6.14
CA PHE A 308 3.59 9.46 -5.00
C PHE A 308 4.76 8.80 -4.29
N ILE A 309 4.78 8.91 -2.96
CA ILE A 309 5.69 8.15 -2.11
C ILE A 309 4.88 6.96 -1.59
N PHE A 310 5.26 5.76 -2.00
CA PHE A 310 4.65 4.51 -1.54
C PHE A 310 5.47 3.91 -0.41
N THR A 311 4.77 3.48 0.64
CA THR A 311 5.35 2.68 1.72
C THR A 311 4.52 1.42 1.85
N ILE A 312 5.17 0.27 1.69
CA ILE A 312 4.58 -1.05 1.80
C ILE A 312 5.22 -1.72 3.01
N GLU A 313 4.40 -2.06 3.99
CA GLU A 313 4.79 -2.80 5.18
C GLU A 313 4.17 -4.20 5.05
N SER A 314 5.01 -5.22 4.92
CA SER A 314 4.59 -6.62 4.85
C SER A 314 4.34 -7.16 6.24
N THR A 315 3.27 -7.92 6.41
CA THR A 315 2.96 -8.56 7.69
C THR A 315 3.90 -9.71 8.04
N GLY A 316 4.66 -10.21 7.07
CA GLY A 316 4.42 -11.63 6.94
C GLY A 316 5.04 -12.40 5.82
N ALA A 317 4.08 -12.75 4.98
CA ALA A 317 4.06 -13.94 4.18
C ALA A 317 5.04 -13.85 3.02
N LEU A 318 5.20 -12.64 2.47
CA LEU A 318 6.00 -12.35 1.30
C LEU A 318 6.78 -11.05 1.49
N PRO A 319 7.98 -10.93 0.91
CA PRO A 319 8.72 -9.65 0.87
C PRO A 319 7.92 -8.54 0.16
N PRO A 320 8.07 -7.27 0.56
CA PRO A 320 7.28 -6.16 0.05
C PRO A 320 7.47 -5.89 -1.46
N GLU A 321 8.66 -6.14 -2.02
CA GLU A 321 8.93 -6.03 -3.46
C GLU A 321 8.15 -7.06 -4.27
N VAL A 322 7.94 -8.24 -3.69
CA VAL A 322 7.15 -9.32 -4.28
C VAL A 322 5.67 -8.96 -4.24
N LEU A 323 5.19 -8.41 -3.12
CA LEU A 323 3.79 -7.93 -2.98
C LEU A 323 3.44 -6.89 -4.05
N PHE A 324 4.30 -5.90 -4.27
CA PHE A 324 4.05 -4.87 -5.29
C PHE A 324 4.05 -5.45 -6.71
N THR A 325 4.98 -6.36 -7.02
CA THR A 325 5.04 -7.01 -8.32
C THR A 325 3.77 -7.80 -8.62
N GLU A 326 3.22 -8.51 -7.63
CA GLU A 326 1.93 -9.22 -7.81
C GLU A 326 0.75 -8.27 -7.95
N ALA A 327 0.76 -7.14 -7.25
CA ALA A 327 -0.30 -6.16 -7.40
C ALA A 327 -0.38 -5.61 -8.85
N VAL A 328 0.76 -5.47 -9.52
CA VAL A 328 0.82 -5.11 -10.95
C VAL A 328 0.24 -6.21 -11.82
N LYS A 329 0.63 -7.47 -11.61
CA LYS A 329 0.11 -8.63 -12.38
C LYS A 329 -1.40 -8.79 -12.22
N ILE A 330 -1.93 -8.63 -11.02
CA ILE A 330 -3.39 -8.72 -10.78
C ILE A 330 -4.15 -7.67 -11.61
N LEU A 331 -3.60 -6.46 -11.74
CA LEU A 331 -4.20 -5.41 -12.56
C LEU A 331 -4.10 -5.73 -14.06
N GLU A 332 -2.98 -6.29 -14.51
CA GLU A 332 -2.77 -6.77 -15.88
C GLU A 332 -3.78 -7.88 -16.23
N ASP A 333 -3.86 -8.93 -15.41
CA ASP A 333 -4.81 -10.06 -15.58
C ASP A 333 -6.26 -9.58 -15.63
N LYS A 334 -6.62 -8.56 -14.85
CA LYS A 334 -7.96 -7.95 -14.90
C LYS A 334 -8.24 -7.29 -16.24
N CYS A 335 -7.27 -6.53 -16.77
CA CYS A 335 -7.40 -5.91 -18.08
C CYS A 335 -7.51 -6.98 -19.17
N GLU A 336 -6.66 -8.00 -19.13
CA GLU A 336 -6.70 -9.12 -20.09
C GLU A 336 -8.03 -9.85 -20.08
N ARG A 337 -8.54 -10.23 -18.89
CA ARG A 337 -9.86 -10.89 -18.77
C ARG A 337 -10.98 -10.08 -19.41
N VAL A 338 -10.99 -8.77 -19.20
CA VAL A 338 -12.00 -7.89 -19.82
C VAL A 338 -11.82 -7.83 -21.34
N MET A 339 -10.59 -7.72 -21.83
CA MET A 339 -10.32 -7.73 -23.28
C MET A 339 -10.74 -9.04 -23.94
N THR A 340 -10.46 -10.19 -23.32
CA THR A 340 -10.86 -11.50 -23.84
C THR A 340 -12.37 -11.68 -23.88
N GLN A 341 -13.11 -11.15 -22.91
CA GLN A 341 -14.57 -11.22 -22.90
C GLN A 341 -15.25 -10.29 -23.92
N LEU A 342 -14.57 -9.22 -24.31
CA LEU A 342 -15.05 -8.28 -25.32
C LEU A 342 -14.70 -8.67 -26.76
N SER A 343 -13.73 -9.58 -26.95
CA SER A 343 -13.27 -10.07 -28.25
C SER A 343 -14.11 -11.23 -28.76
#